data_AF-A0A5E8CJR6-F1
#
_entry.id   AF-A0A5E8CJR6-F1
#
_cell.length_a   1.000
_cell.length_b   1.000
_cell.length_c   1.000
_cell.angle_alpha   90.00
_cell.angle_beta   90.00
_cell.angle_gamma   90.00
#
_symmetry.space_group_name_H-M   'P 1'
#
loop_
_entity.id
_entity.type
_entity.pdbx_description
1 polymer ?
#
loop_
_entity_poly.entity_id
_entity_poly.type
_entity_poly.pdbx_seq_one_letter_code
_entity_poly.pdbx_strand_id
1 'polypeptide(L)'
;MNLPIKFIKDIQKDWLYYLIFIVNFFLILYILAEACPKIETNIVNSYEDIMNELQTGDLILFSCEDFISKGIRYTLNSTYSHGGIIIRDTSNKLLILECDMTNSYDFLSKKKVKTGAHLLDLKEKIYEYDGTKFGYRKLISNHKLNNKTFHKIFKEAINISFQHNWVTWMAAHFKANKIGDILKKKNTMFCTQYIADVYIKLGILSKDVKSHLITPADFEKDNLKLNSGFKFGPIINFRTYK
;
A
#
# COMPACT_ATOMS: atom_id res chain seq x y z
N MET A 1 37.69 -16.58 2.83
CA MET A 1 36.35 -16.18 2.33
C MET A 1 36.56 -15.08 1.28
N ASN A 2 36.79 -15.44 0.01
CA ASN A 2 37.19 -14.52 -1.09
C ASN A 2 36.16 -14.50 -2.24
N LEU A 3 34.89 -14.77 -1.95
CA LEU A 3 33.78 -14.72 -2.91
C LEU A 3 33.72 -13.43 -3.77
N PRO A 4 33.92 -12.21 -3.23
CA PRO A 4 33.83 -11.00 -4.05
C PRO A 4 34.97 -10.87 -5.08
N ILE A 5 36.17 -11.36 -4.77
CA ILE A 5 37.34 -11.25 -5.67
C ILE A 5 37.22 -12.21 -6.86
N LYS A 6 36.67 -13.41 -6.63
CA LYS A 6 36.43 -14.39 -7.69
C LYS A 6 35.33 -13.93 -8.65
N PHE A 7 34.23 -13.42 -8.11
CA PHE A 7 33.12 -12.87 -8.90
C PHE A 7 33.54 -11.70 -9.81
N ILE A 8 34.38 -10.79 -9.31
CA ILE A 8 34.90 -9.66 -10.11
C ILE A 8 35.80 -10.16 -11.25
N LYS A 9 36.64 -11.17 -11.02
CA LYS A 9 37.49 -11.77 -12.06
C LYS A 9 36.67 -12.52 -13.12
N ASP A 10 35.61 -13.20 -12.71
CA ASP A 10 34.70 -13.92 -13.61
C ASP A 10 33.91 -12.93 -14.49
N ILE A 11 33.45 -11.81 -13.92
CA ILE A 11 32.83 -10.71 -14.70
C ILE A 11 33.82 -10.14 -15.73
N GLN A 12 35.09 -9.94 -15.38
CA GLN A 12 36.06 -9.38 -16.33
C GLN A 12 36.34 -10.30 -17.52
N LYS A 13 36.30 -11.62 -17.31
CA LYS A 13 36.55 -12.61 -18.35
C LYS A 13 35.37 -12.77 -19.29
N ASP A 14 34.15 -12.79 -18.75
CA ASP A 14 32.91 -13.08 -19.49
C ASP A 14 31.92 -11.90 -19.46
N TRP A 15 32.43 -10.66 -19.49
CA TRP A 15 31.64 -9.44 -19.28
C TRP A 15 30.46 -9.31 -20.26
N LEU A 16 30.63 -9.80 -21.50
CA LEU A 16 29.57 -9.79 -22.51
C LEU A 16 28.39 -10.70 -22.12
N TYR A 17 28.64 -11.86 -21.52
CA TYR A 17 27.59 -12.74 -21.02
C TYR A 17 26.80 -12.07 -19.89
N TYR A 18 27.49 -11.43 -18.96
CA TYR A 18 26.84 -10.69 -17.88
C TYR A 18 26.05 -9.48 -18.41
N LEU A 19 26.58 -8.77 -19.40
CA LEU A 19 25.85 -7.68 -20.05
C LEU A 19 24.59 -8.18 -20.74
N ILE A 20 24.66 -9.27 -21.51
CA ILE A 20 23.50 -9.90 -22.14
C ILE A 20 22.49 -10.34 -21.08
N PHE A 21 22.93 -10.98 -20.00
CA PHE A 21 22.06 -11.39 -18.91
C PHE A 21 21.36 -10.20 -18.27
N ILE A 22 22.10 -9.13 -17.96
CA ILE A 22 21.56 -7.90 -17.37
C ILE A 22 20.54 -7.24 -18.31
N VAL A 23 20.88 -7.10 -19.60
CA VAL A 23 19.97 -6.52 -20.61
C VAL A 23 18.70 -7.34 -20.74
N ASN A 24 18.82 -8.68 -20.85
CA ASN A 24 17.65 -9.55 -20.93
C ASN A 24 16.83 -9.52 -19.64
N PHE A 25 17.47 -9.48 -18.48
CA PHE A 25 16.79 -9.36 -17.19
C PHE A 25 15.96 -8.07 -17.13
N PHE A 26 16.54 -6.92 -17.49
CA PHE A 26 15.81 -5.65 -17.52
C PHE A 26 14.76 -5.59 -18.63
N LEU A 27 15.00 -6.20 -19.80
CA LEU A 27 14.01 -6.29 -20.87
C LEU A 27 12.80 -7.14 -20.45
N ILE A 28 13.04 -8.27 -19.78
CA ILE A 28 11.99 -9.10 -19.19
C ILE A 28 11.23 -8.26 -18.17
N LEU A 29 11.92 -7.61 -17.22
CA LEU A 29 11.24 -6.74 -16.25
C LEU A 29 10.41 -5.64 -16.91
N TYR A 30 10.90 -5.04 -18.00
CA TYR A 30 10.16 -4.03 -18.77
C TYR A 30 8.89 -4.62 -19.42
N ILE A 31 8.99 -5.78 -20.08
CA ILE A 31 7.84 -6.45 -20.68
C ILE A 31 6.80 -6.83 -19.62
N LEU A 32 7.25 -7.36 -18.48
CA LEU A 32 6.38 -7.69 -17.35
C LEU A 32 5.72 -6.43 -16.77
N ALA A 33 6.45 -5.33 -16.68
CA ALA A 33 5.91 -4.05 -16.23
C ALA A 33 4.83 -3.49 -17.17
N GLU A 34 4.93 -3.71 -18.49
CA GLU A 34 3.90 -3.29 -19.45
C GLU A 34 2.68 -4.23 -19.48
N ALA A 35 2.88 -5.52 -19.21
CA ALA A 35 1.81 -6.51 -19.07
C ALA A 35 1.03 -6.40 -17.73
N CYS A 36 1.43 -5.45 -16.88
CA CYS A 36 0.79 -5.18 -15.61
C CYS A 36 -0.71 -4.85 -15.76
N PRO A 37 -1.58 -5.35 -14.86
CA PRO A 37 -2.97 -4.90 -14.81
C PRO A 37 -3.04 -3.38 -14.63
N LYS A 38 -3.81 -2.69 -15.47
CA LYS A 38 -3.99 -1.24 -15.44
C LYS A 38 -5.46 -0.94 -15.13
N ILE A 39 -5.71 0.15 -14.39
CA ILE A 39 -7.08 0.63 -14.21
C ILE A 39 -7.62 1.00 -15.60
N GLU A 40 -8.80 0.48 -15.94
CA GLU A 40 -9.49 0.77 -17.19
C GLU A 40 -9.48 2.27 -17.51
N THR A 41 -9.41 2.62 -18.79
CA THR A 41 -9.29 4.02 -19.21
C THR A 41 -10.60 4.78 -19.17
N ASN A 42 -11.74 4.09 -19.10
CA ASN A 42 -13.09 4.66 -19.15
C ASN A 42 -13.60 5.13 -17.78
N ILE A 43 -12.71 5.61 -16.92
CA ILE A 43 -13.09 6.15 -15.62
C ILE A 43 -13.90 7.42 -15.83
N VAL A 44 -15.15 7.41 -15.38
CA VAL A 44 -16.07 8.55 -15.50
C VAL A 44 -15.93 9.51 -14.32
N ASN A 45 -15.58 9.00 -13.13
CA ASN A 45 -15.58 9.77 -11.89
C ASN A 45 -14.28 10.57 -11.68
N SER A 46 -14.41 11.83 -11.29
CA SER A 46 -13.35 12.66 -10.71
C SER A 46 -13.26 12.51 -9.19
N TYR A 47 -12.21 13.05 -8.58
CA TYR A 47 -12.13 13.15 -7.12
C TYR A 47 -13.27 14.00 -6.55
N GLU A 48 -13.60 15.11 -7.22
CA GLU A 48 -14.68 16.04 -6.86
C GLU A 48 -16.04 15.35 -6.83
N ASP A 49 -16.28 14.41 -7.75
CA ASP A 49 -17.55 13.68 -7.82
C ASP A 49 -17.75 12.78 -6.60
N ILE A 50 -16.67 12.17 -6.10
CA ILE A 50 -16.77 11.14 -5.05
C ILE A 50 -16.51 11.67 -3.64
N MET A 51 -15.89 12.85 -3.49
CA MET A 51 -15.40 13.32 -2.18
C MET A 51 -16.50 13.46 -1.13
N ASN A 52 -17.76 13.67 -1.52
CA ASN A 52 -18.88 13.75 -0.58
C ASN A 52 -19.38 12.37 -0.11
N GLU A 53 -19.07 11.31 -0.85
CA GLU A 53 -19.48 9.94 -0.54
C GLU A 53 -18.52 9.21 0.41
N LEU A 54 -17.26 9.66 0.44
CA LEU A 54 -16.19 9.04 1.23
C LEU A 54 -16.46 9.15 2.73
N GLN A 55 -16.24 8.08 3.48
CA GLN A 55 -16.50 8.01 4.91
C GLN A 55 -15.31 7.43 5.68
N THR A 56 -15.26 7.73 6.98
CA THR A 56 -14.26 7.16 7.88
C THR A 56 -14.31 5.63 7.85
N GLY A 57 -13.18 5.02 7.52
CA GLY A 57 -13.04 3.56 7.42
C GLY A 57 -13.06 3.05 5.98
N ASP A 58 -13.48 3.86 5.00
CA ASP A 58 -13.37 3.49 3.59
C ASP A 58 -11.91 3.26 3.21
N LEU A 59 -11.70 2.36 2.27
CA LEU A 59 -10.39 2.04 1.73
C LEU A 59 -10.16 2.88 0.47
N ILE A 60 -8.99 3.51 0.36
CA ILE A 60 -8.51 4.08 -0.89
C ILE A 60 -7.27 3.31 -1.35
N LEU A 61 -7.18 3.07 -2.66
CA LEU A 61 -6.14 2.33 -3.33
C LEU A 61 -5.51 3.20 -4.42
N PHE A 62 -4.19 3.12 -4.52
CA PHE A 62 -3.38 3.91 -5.41
C PHE A 62 -2.65 3.03 -6.42
N SER A 63 -2.52 3.54 -7.64
CA SER A 63 -1.83 2.89 -8.74
C SER A 63 -0.65 3.77 -9.15
N CYS A 64 0.52 3.59 -8.53
CA CYS A 64 1.72 4.33 -8.96
C CYS A 64 2.27 3.79 -10.27
N GLU A 65 2.90 4.67 -11.05
CA GLU A 65 3.53 4.31 -12.32
C GLU A 65 5.06 4.15 -12.23
N ASP A 66 5.64 4.26 -11.03
CA ASP A 66 7.06 3.99 -10.83
C ASP A 66 7.40 2.50 -11.08
N PHE A 67 8.66 2.23 -11.40
CA PHE A 67 9.13 0.90 -11.78
C PHE A 67 8.87 -0.17 -10.72
N ILE A 68 9.00 0.19 -9.43
CA ILE A 68 8.78 -0.74 -8.32
C ILE A 68 7.29 -1.06 -8.22
N SER A 69 6.43 -0.04 -8.30
CA SER A 69 4.97 -0.21 -8.28
C SER A 69 4.44 -1.03 -9.44
N LYS A 70 4.99 -0.84 -10.65
CA LYS A 70 4.69 -1.70 -11.81
C LYS A 70 5.04 -3.16 -11.53
N GLY A 71 6.21 -3.42 -10.93
CA GLY A 71 6.61 -4.77 -10.53
C GLY A 71 5.69 -5.37 -9.46
N ILE A 72 5.30 -4.59 -8.45
CA ILE A 72 4.35 -4.99 -7.39
C ILE A 72 3.00 -5.40 -8.00
N ARG A 73 2.43 -4.54 -8.84
CA ARG A 73 1.14 -4.77 -9.50
C ARG A 73 1.18 -6.02 -10.39
N TYR A 74 2.23 -6.17 -11.21
CA TYR A 74 2.42 -7.34 -12.07
C TYR A 74 2.48 -8.63 -11.26
N THR A 75 3.38 -8.70 -10.28
CA THR A 75 3.59 -9.91 -9.48
C THR A 75 2.33 -10.29 -8.72
N LEU A 76 1.63 -9.33 -8.13
CA LEU A 76 0.39 -9.55 -7.38
C LEU A 76 -0.85 -9.77 -8.25
N ASN A 77 -0.71 -9.63 -9.58
CA ASN A 77 -1.83 -9.53 -10.51
C ASN A 77 -2.91 -8.57 -9.96
N SER A 78 -2.46 -7.38 -9.59
CA SER A 78 -3.23 -6.35 -8.92
C SER A 78 -3.12 -5.05 -9.69
N THR A 79 -4.19 -4.28 -9.74
CA THR A 79 -4.18 -2.97 -10.36
C THR A 79 -3.61 -1.87 -9.45
N TYR A 80 -3.44 -2.16 -8.15
CA TYR A 80 -3.00 -1.18 -7.16
C TYR A 80 -1.68 -1.61 -6.51
N SER A 81 -0.85 -0.63 -6.16
CA SER A 81 0.46 -0.84 -5.50
C SER A 81 0.49 -0.33 -4.06
N HIS A 82 -0.42 0.59 -3.72
CA HIS A 82 -0.46 1.27 -2.43
C HIS A 82 -1.90 1.52 -1.96
N GLY A 83 -2.07 1.91 -0.71
CA GLY A 83 -3.40 2.17 -0.14
C GLY A 83 -3.35 2.92 1.18
N GLY A 84 -4.53 3.38 1.60
CA GLY A 84 -4.76 4.00 2.89
C GLY A 84 -6.21 3.91 3.33
N ILE A 85 -6.48 4.38 4.54
CA ILE A 85 -7.81 4.42 5.14
C ILE A 85 -8.29 5.86 5.15
N ILE A 86 -9.48 6.10 4.62
CA ILE A 86 -10.12 7.41 4.67
C ILE A 86 -10.54 7.72 6.11
N ILE A 87 -10.26 8.94 6.55
CA ILE A 87 -10.71 9.51 7.80
C ILE A 87 -11.43 10.82 7.49
N ARG A 88 -12.71 10.92 7.88
CA ARG A 88 -13.47 12.16 7.86
C ARG A 88 -13.55 12.72 9.27
N ASP A 89 -12.99 13.92 9.47
CA ASP A 89 -13.01 14.57 10.77
C ASP A 89 -14.35 15.26 11.07
N THR A 90 -14.46 15.85 12.27
CA THR A 90 -15.69 16.54 12.71
C THR A 90 -15.95 17.85 11.95
N SER A 91 -14.94 18.42 11.28
CA SER A 91 -15.07 19.59 10.40
C SER A 91 -15.40 19.21 8.95
N ASN A 92 -15.69 17.93 8.70
CA ASN A 92 -15.94 17.36 7.39
C ASN A 92 -14.70 17.33 6.47
N LYS A 93 -13.50 17.51 7.03
CA LYS A 93 -12.23 17.42 6.31
C LYS A 93 -11.89 15.96 6.04
N LEU A 94 -11.45 15.67 4.82
CA LEU A 94 -10.98 14.36 4.40
C LEU A 94 -9.47 14.23 4.60
N LEU A 95 -9.10 13.17 5.31
CA LEU A 95 -7.74 12.80 5.61
C LEU A 95 -7.49 11.36 5.17
N ILE A 96 -6.23 11.00 4.98
CA ILE A 96 -5.78 9.64 4.71
C ILE A 96 -4.84 9.18 5.81
N LEU A 97 -5.17 8.03 6.40
CA LEU A 97 -4.30 7.28 7.29
C LEU A 97 -3.59 6.19 6.48
N GLU A 98 -2.29 6.35 6.25
CA GLU A 98 -1.50 5.44 5.41
C GLU A 98 -0.12 5.15 6.02
N CYS A 99 0.64 4.24 5.42
CA CYS A 99 2.06 4.04 5.74
C CYS A 99 2.89 4.04 4.46
N ASP A 100 3.83 4.99 4.32
CA ASP A 100 4.56 5.26 3.08
C ASP A 100 6.04 5.58 3.34
N MET A 101 6.88 5.47 2.31
CA MET A 101 8.29 5.89 2.31
C MET A 101 8.47 7.39 2.16
N THR A 102 7.41 8.12 1.76
CA THR A 102 7.49 9.55 1.51
C THR A 102 7.71 10.32 2.80
N ASN A 103 8.64 11.28 2.74
CA ASN A 103 8.89 12.27 3.78
C ASN A 103 7.81 13.35 3.71
N SER A 104 6.79 13.27 4.56
CA SER A 104 5.65 14.19 4.52
C SER A 104 5.41 14.85 5.86
N TYR A 105 4.85 16.06 5.81
CA TYR A 105 4.35 16.78 6.97
C TYR A 105 3.03 16.16 7.42
N ASP A 106 3.04 15.32 8.44
CA ASP A 106 1.81 14.69 8.92
C ASP A 106 1.14 15.44 10.09
N PHE A 107 -0.19 15.30 10.19
CA PHE A 107 -0.98 15.87 11.28
C PHE A 107 -0.66 15.19 12.63
N LEU A 108 -0.09 13.99 12.62
CA LEU A 108 0.20 13.19 13.82
C LEU A 108 1.46 13.65 14.56
N SER A 109 2.49 14.07 13.84
CA SER A 109 3.82 14.40 14.37
C SER A 109 4.02 15.90 14.61
N LYS A 110 2.94 16.69 14.53
CA LYS A 110 2.98 18.17 14.55
C LYS A 110 3.84 18.73 13.41
N LYS A 111 3.70 18.18 12.20
CA LYS A 111 4.47 18.61 11.02
C LYS A 111 5.98 18.37 11.14
N LYS A 112 6.40 17.22 11.68
CA LYS A 112 7.78 16.76 11.51
C LYS A 112 7.85 15.80 10.32
N VAL A 113 8.89 15.94 9.53
CA VAL A 113 9.14 15.04 8.40
C VAL A 113 9.53 13.67 8.95
N LYS A 114 8.80 12.63 8.56
CA LYS A 114 9.14 11.23 8.83
C LYS A 114 8.68 10.32 7.70
N THR A 115 9.19 9.09 7.67
CA THR A 115 8.62 7.98 6.90
C THR A 115 7.76 7.09 7.81
N GLY A 116 6.90 6.27 7.23
CA GLY A 116 6.04 5.32 7.96
C GLY A 116 4.59 5.77 8.04
N ALA A 117 3.95 5.57 9.19
CA ALA A 117 2.51 5.80 9.34
C ALA A 117 2.15 7.28 9.51
N HIS A 118 1.30 7.82 8.63
CA HIS A 118 0.98 9.25 8.51
C HIS A 118 -0.53 9.47 8.50
N LEU A 119 -0.94 10.66 8.92
CA LEU A 119 -2.28 11.21 8.66
C LEU A 119 -2.10 12.49 7.84
N LEU A 120 -2.54 12.47 6.59
CA LEU A 120 -2.34 13.56 5.62
C LEU A 120 -3.68 14.09 5.12
N ASP A 121 -3.67 15.28 4.51
CA ASP A 121 -4.81 15.78 3.75
C ASP A 121 -5.01 14.90 2.50
N LEU A 122 -6.21 14.35 2.33
CA LEU A 122 -6.48 13.44 1.24
C LEU A 122 -6.36 14.13 -0.13
N LYS A 123 -6.83 15.38 -0.22
CA LYS A 123 -6.81 16.14 -1.48
C LYS A 123 -5.35 16.42 -1.86
N GLU A 124 -4.55 16.95 -0.94
CA GLU A 124 -3.13 17.21 -1.18
C GLU A 124 -2.42 15.92 -1.64
N LYS A 125 -2.61 14.80 -0.92
CA LYS A 125 -2.02 13.50 -1.28
C LYS A 125 -2.39 13.07 -2.70
N ILE A 126 -3.67 13.18 -3.08
CA ILE A 126 -4.17 12.76 -4.39
C ILE A 126 -3.61 13.62 -5.53
N TYR A 127 -3.51 14.94 -5.33
CA TYR A 127 -3.00 15.85 -6.37
C TYR A 127 -1.48 15.80 -6.53
N GLU A 128 -0.74 15.59 -5.44
CA GLU A 128 0.72 15.45 -5.46
C GLU A 128 1.18 14.05 -5.92
N TYR A 129 0.29 13.06 -5.90
CA TYR A 129 0.64 11.67 -6.22
C TYR A 129 1.18 11.50 -7.64
N ASP A 130 2.22 10.67 -7.81
CA ASP A 130 2.74 10.29 -9.14
C ASP A 130 1.87 9.21 -9.80
N GLY A 131 0.63 9.60 -10.10
CA GLY A 131 -0.41 8.79 -10.72
C GLY A 131 -1.70 9.60 -10.80
N THR A 132 -2.56 9.28 -11.77
CA THR A 132 -3.84 9.98 -11.97
C THR A 132 -5.05 9.08 -11.75
N LYS A 133 -4.84 7.81 -11.44
CA LYS A 133 -5.91 6.81 -11.32
C LYS A 133 -5.87 6.16 -9.94
N PHE A 134 -7.05 6.05 -9.34
CA PHE A 134 -7.24 5.60 -7.98
C PHE A 134 -8.48 4.70 -7.91
N GLY A 135 -8.58 3.90 -6.87
CA GLY A 135 -9.77 3.13 -6.56
C GLY A 135 -10.17 3.40 -5.12
N TYR A 136 -11.46 3.33 -4.80
CA TYR A 136 -11.90 3.27 -3.41
C TYR A 136 -12.93 2.17 -3.21
N ARG A 137 -13.01 1.65 -1.98
CA ARG A 137 -14.04 0.70 -1.55
C ARG A 137 -14.72 1.27 -0.32
N LYS A 138 -16.05 1.42 -0.42
CA LYS A 138 -16.87 1.84 0.72
C LYS A 138 -16.90 0.75 1.79
N LEU A 139 -16.66 1.11 3.04
CA LEU A 139 -16.88 0.22 4.17
C LEU A 139 -18.36 0.26 4.54
N ILE A 140 -19.05 -0.83 4.28
CA ILE A 140 -20.46 -1.04 4.64
C ILE A 140 -20.47 -1.69 6.03
N SER A 141 -21.13 -1.04 6.98
CA SER A 141 -21.17 -1.49 8.37
C SER A 141 -22.48 -1.10 9.04
N ASN A 142 -23.02 -2.02 9.85
CA ASN A 142 -24.10 -1.72 10.80
C ASN A 142 -23.57 -1.22 12.15
N HIS A 143 -22.24 -1.19 12.31
CA HIS A 143 -21.55 -0.78 13.52
C HIS A 143 -20.86 0.57 13.33
N LYS A 144 -21.01 1.45 14.32
CA LYS A 144 -20.24 2.69 14.37
C LYS A 144 -18.81 2.39 14.80
N LEU A 145 -17.83 2.92 14.06
CA LEU A 145 -16.43 2.79 14.42
C LEU A 145 -16.13 3.57 15.72
N ASN A 146 -15.26 3.00 16.55
CA ASN A 146 -14.98 3.52 17.88
C ASN A 146 -13.91 4.62 17.84
N ASN A 147 -14.30 5.86 18.13
CA ASN A 147 -13.39 7.02 18.19
C ASN A 147 -12.24 6.83 19.20
N LYS A 148 -12.46 6.13 20.31
CA LYS A 148 -11.38 5.83 21.29
C LYS A 148 -10.32 4.91 20.69
N THR A 149 -10.73 3.98 19.83
CA THR A 149 -9.81 3.10 19.11
C THR A 149 -8.98 3.90 18.10
N PHE A 150 -9.60 4.81 17.35
CA PHE A 150 -8.86 5.71 16.45
C PHE A 150 -7.84 6.56 17.21
N HIS A 151 -8.20 7.13 18.35
CA HIS A 151 -7.27 7.90 19.19
C HIS A 151 -6.04 7.08 19.60
N LYS A 152 -6.25 5.81 19.96
CA LYS A 152 -5.15 4.88 20.27
C LYS A 152 -4.28 4.61 19.04
N ILE A 153 -4.90 4.34 17.89
CA ILE A 153 -4.21 4.11 16.62
C ILE A 153 -3.35 5.32 16.24
N PHE A 154 -3.89 6.53 16.33
CA PHE A 154 -3.16 7.76 16.01
C PHE A 154 -1.96 7.99 16.93
N LYS A 155 -2.08 7.69 18.23
CA LYS A 155 -0.95 7.74 19.17
C LYS A 155 0.14 6.72 18.83
N GLU A 156 -0.25 5.51 18.45
CA GLU A 156 0.70 4.46 18.07
C GLU A 156 1.39 4.77 16.73
N ALA A 157 0.65 5.31 15.76
CA ALA A 157 1.12 5.64 14.42
C ALA A 157 2.32 6.60 14.42
N ILE A 158 2.43 7.48 15.42
CA ILE A 158 3.59 8.39 15.59
C ILE A 158 4.91 7.60 15.58
N ASN A 159 4.93 6.40 16.18
CA ASN A 159 6.13 5.58 16.35
C ASN A 159 6.31 4.49 15.29
N ILE A 160 5.47 4.44 14.25
CA ILE A 160 5.57 3.44 13.18
C ILE A 160 6.37 4.02 12.02
N SER A 161 7.48 3.37 11.68
CA SER A 161 8.34 3.68 10.53
C SER A 161 8.06 2.75 9.35
N PHE A 162 8.52 3.13 8.16
CA PHE A 162 8.33 2.29 6.98
C PHE A 162 9.27 1.08 7.00
N GLN A 163 8.78 -0.08 6.53
CA GLN A 163 9.59 -1.29 6.35
C GLN A 163 10.27 -1.29 4.98
N HIS A 164 11.58 -1.03 4.94
CA HIS A 164 12.37 -1.02 3.69
C HIS A 164 12.83 -2.41 3.23
N ASN A 165 12.63 -3.46 4.02
CA ASN A 165 13.09 -4.79 3.66
C ASN A 165 12.19 -5.45 2.60
N TRP A 166 12.65 -5.47 1.35
CA TRP A 166 11.98 -6.10 0.21
C TRP A 166 11.71 -7.61 0.43
N VAL A 167 12.53 -8.31 1.23
CA VAL A 167 12.30 -9.72 1.56
C VAL A 167 11.05 -9.90 2.41
N THR A 168 10.76 -8.96 3.31
CA THR A 168 9.51 -8.96 4.09
C THR A 168 8.31 -8.80 3.17
N TRP A 169 8.42 -7.95 2.14
CA TRP A 169 7.38 -7.78 1.13
C TRP A 169 7.19 -9.04 0.29
N MET A 170 8.26 -9.69 -0.15
CA MET A 170 8.17 -10.98 -0.85
C MET A 170 7.55 -12.08 0.00
N ALA A 171 7.86 -12.12 1.29
CA ALA A 171 7.25 -13.09 2.20
C ALA A 171 5.72 -12.89 2.28
N ALA A 172 5.26 -11.63 2.27
CA ALA A 172 3.84 -11.31 2.16
C ALA A 172 3.25 -11.76 0.81
N HIS A 173 3.94 -11.45 -0.29
CA HIS A 173 3.54 -11.84 -1.64
C HIS A 173 3.33 -13.36 -1.79
N PHE A 174 4.30 -14.16 -1.35
CA PHE A 174 4.21 -15.63 -1.42
C PHE A 174 3.44 -16.27 -0.25
N LYS A 175 2.80 -15.45 0.62
CA LYS A 175 2.12 -15.91 1.85
C LYS A 175 3.00 -16.85 2.69
N ALA A 176 4.31 -16.58 2.70
CA ALA A 176 5.33 -17.41 3.32
C ALA A 176 5.34 -17.22 4.85
N ASN A 177 4.31 -17.75 5.51
CA ASN A 177 4.03 -17.61 6.95
C ASN A 177 5.27 -17.64 7.84
N LYS A 178 6.08 -18.72 7.76
CA LYS A 178 7.25 -18.91 8.62
C LYS A 178 8.31 -17.82 8.42
N ILE A 179 8.56 -17.42 7.17
CA ILE A 179 9.54 -16.39 6.83
C ILE A 179 9.01 -15.02 7.25
N GLY A 180 7.74 -14.73 6.98
CA GLY A 180 7.07 -13.49 7.38
C GLY A 180 7.10 -13.28 8.89
N ASP A 181 6.81 -14.33 9.67
CA ASP A 181 6.83 -14.29 11.13
C ASP A 181 8.24 -13.98 11.68
N ILE A 182 9.30 -14.51 11.04
CA ILE A 182 10.71 -14.24 11.41
C ILE A 182 11.12 -12.81 11.04
N LEU A 183 10.70 -12.32 9.88
CA LEU A 183 11.12 -11.01 9.35
C LEU A 183 10.32 -9.84 9.93
N LYS A 184 9.22 -10.13 10.63
CA LYS A 184 8.39 -9.11 11.28
C LYS A 184 9.20 -8.36 12.32
N LYS A 185 9.44 -7.08 12.08
CA LYS A 185 10.05 -6.17 13.04
C LYS A 185 8.98 -5.39 13.79
N LYS A 186 9.26 -5.08 15.06
CA LYS A 186 8.42 -4.21 15.88
C LYS A 186 8.49 -2.79 15.31
N ASN A 187 7.34 -2.11 15.24
CA ASN A 187 7.21 -0.70 14.83
C ASN A 187 7.67 -0.36 13.40
N THR A 188 7.84 -1.34 12.51
CA THR A 188 8.02 -1.07 11.08
C THR A 188 6.97 -1.82 10.27
N MET A 189 6.29 -1.12 9.37
CA MET A 189 5.25 -1.70 8.52
C MET A 189 5.36 -1.15 7.11
N PHE A 190 4.98 -1.96 6.12
CA PHE A 190 4.68 -1.45 4.79
C PHE A 190 3.19 -1.06 4.71
N CYS A 191 2.79 -0.44 3.60
CA CYS A 191 1.48 0.17 3.41
C CYS A 191 0.30 -0.71 3.82
N THR A 192 0.10 -1.84 3.14
CA THR A 192 -1.06 -2.72 3.33
C THR A 192 -1.03 -3.53 4.61
N GLN A 193 0.17 -3.80 5.15
CA GLN A 193 0.31 -4.32 6.50
C GLN A 193 -0.28 -3.36 7.54
N TYR A 194 0.01 -2.06 7.39
CA TYR A 194 -0.49 -1.06 8.32
C TYR A 194 -2.01 -0.90 8.24
N ILE A 195 -2.58 -0.88 7.02
CA ILE A 195 -4.04 -0.87 6.82
C ILE A 195 -4.69 -2.08 7.51
N ALA A 196 -4.15 -3.28 7.28
CA ALA A 196 -4.67 -4.50 7.89
C ALA A 196 -4.58 -4.47 9.42
N ASP A 197 -3.46 -4.00 9.99
CA ASP A 197 -3.30 -3.83 11.44
C ASP A 197 -4.34 -2.86 12.03
N VAL A 198 -4.59 -1.74 11.36
CA VAL A 198 -5.61 -0.77 11.75
C VAL A 198 -7.02 -1.39 11.70
N TYR A 199 -7.38 -2.07 10.61
CA TYR A 199 -8.67 -2.73 10.50
C TYR A 199 -8.87 -3.86 11.50
N ILE A 200 -7.82 -4.61 11.88
CA ILE A 200 -7.89 -5.58 12.97
C ILE A 200 -8.17 -4.87 14.30
N LYS A 201 -7.48 -3.77 14.59
CA LYS A 201 -7.69 -2.98 15.83
C LYS A 201 -9.09 -2.38 15.90
N LEU A 202 -9.64 -1.96 14.77
CA LEU A 202 -11.01 -1.46 14.64
C LEU A 202 -12.07 -2.58 14.70
N GLY A 203 -11.66 -3.85 14.66
CA GLY A 203 -12.57 -4.99 14.64
C GLY A 203 -13.26 -5.20 13.29
N ILE A 204 -12.76 -4.58 12.22
CA ILE A 204 -13.26 -4.76 10.85
C ILE A 204 -12.73 -6.08 10.29
N LEU A 205 -11.42 -6.31 10.37
CA LEU A 205 -10.80 -7.59 10.02
C LEU A 205 -10.78 -8.53 11.22
N SER A 206 -10.84 -9.82 10.93
CA SER A 206 -10.72 -10.85 11.96
C SER A 206 -9.30 -10.89 12.55
N LYS A 207 -9.21 -11.23 13.85
CA LYS A 207 -7.93 -11.25 14.59
C LYS A 207 -6.98 -12.36 14.14
N ASP A 208 -7.48 -13.35 13.39
CA ASP A 208 -6.69 -14.42 12.78
C ASP A 208 -5.94 -13.96 11.52
N VAL A 209 -6.32 -12.81 10.95
CA VAL A 209 -5.65 -12.22 9.79
C VAL A 209 -4.22 -11.81 10.18
N LYS A 210 -3.23 -12.38 9.49
CA LYS A 210 -1.83 -12.00 9.60
C LYS A 210 -1.58 -10.72 8.79
N SER A 211 -1.68 -9.56 9.43
CA SER A 211 -1.50 -8.25 8.77
C SER A 211 -0.22 -8.14 7.94
N HIS A 212 0.90 -8.70 8.42
CA HIS A 212 2.20 -8.69 7.72
C HIS A 212 2.26 -9.54 6.44
N LEU A 213 1.19 -10.27 6.10
CA LEU A 213 1.06 -11.03 4.85
C LEU A 213 0.00 -10.45 3.90
N ILE A 214 -0.61 -9.33 4.27
CA ILE A 214 -1.62 -8.67 3.43
C ILE A 214 -0.93 -7.82 2.38
N THR A 215 -1.48 -7.84 1.16
CA THR A 215 -0.98 -7.17 -0.03
C THR A 215 -2.09 -6.31 -0.66
N PRO A 216 -1.76 -5.39 -1.58
CA PRO A 216 -2.78 -4.64 -2.33
C PRO A 216 -3.82 -5.54 -3.02
N ALA A 217 -3.41 -6.68 -3.58
CA ALA A 217 -4.31 -7.64 -4.22
C ALA A 217 -5.38 -8.18 -3.29
N ASP A 218 -5.07 -8.38 -2.00
CA ASP A 218 -6.04 -8.91 -1.05
C ASP A 218 -7.19 -7.93 -0.81
N PHE A 219 -6.86 -6.64 -0.76
CA PHE A 219 -7.83 -5.55 -0.66
C PHE A 219 -8.63 -5.34 -1.95
N GLU A 220 -7.96 -5.49 -3.09
CA GLU A 220 -8.60 -5.36 -4.40
C GLU A 220 -9.60 -6.49 -4.66
N LYS A 221 -9.17 -7.74 -4.50
CA LYS A 221 -9.94 -8.94 -4.85
C LYS A 221 -10.92 -9.39 -3.76
N ASP A 222 -11.01 -8.64 -2.68
CA ASP A 222 -11.85 -8.94 -1.51
C ASP A 222 -11.56 -10.29 -0.82
N ASN A 223 -10.29 -10.69 -0.81
CA ASN A 223 -9.85 -11.97 -0.22
C ASN A 223 -9.66 -11.90 1.31
N LEU A 224 -10.28 -10.91 1.96
CA LEU A 224 -10.07 -10.60 3.36
C LEU A 224 -11.20 -11.15 4.23
N LYS A 225 -10.81 -11.78 5.35
CA LYS A 225 -11.76 -12.25 6.35
C LYS A 225 -12.22 -11.10 7.25
N LEU A 226 -13.37 -10.54 6.94
CA LEU A 226 -14.05 -9.52 7.73
C LEU A 226 -14.83 -10.15 8.89
N ASN A 227 -14.98 -9.41 10.00
CA ASN A 227 -15.89 -9.81 11.08
C ASN A 227 -17.35 -9.57 10.67
N SER A 228 -18.27 -10.28 11.34
CA SER A 228 -19.71 -10.13 11.10
C SER A 228 -20.15 -8.67 11.22
N GLY A 229 -20.96 -8.22 10.26
CA GLY A 229 -21.49 -6.85 10.21
C GLY A 229 -20.64 -5.86 9.42
N PHE A 230 -19.50 -6.27 8.86
CA PHE A 230 -18.68 -5.47 7.95
C PHE A 230 -18.60 -6.09 6.55
N LYS A 231 -18.59 -5.25 5.52
CA LYS A 231 -18.38 -5.63 4.13
C LYS A 231 -17.70 -4.47 3.38
N PHE A 232 -16.83 -4.77 2.42
CA PHE A 232 -16.41 -3.77 1.45
C PHE A 232 -17.34 -3.76 0.24
N GLY A 233 -17.73 -2.56 -0.19
CA GLY A 233 -18.42 -2.35 -1.46
C GLY A 233 -17.55 -2.73 -2.67
N PRO A 234 -18.11 -2.67 -3.88
CA PRO A 234 -17.32 -2.79 -5.10
C PRO A 234 -16.25 -1.69 -5.15
N ILE A 235 -15.20 -1.95 -5.92
CA ILE A 235 -14.21 -0.92 -6.24
C ILE A 235 -14.84 0.10 -7.18
N ILE A 236 -14.75 1.37 -6.80
CA ILE A 236 -15.10 2.49 -7.64
C ILE A 236 -13.81 3.18 -8.05
N ASN A 237 -13.51 3.13 -9.34
CA ASN A 237 -12.37 3.81 -9.91
C ASN A 237 -12.67 5.28 -10.13
N PHE A 238 -11.69 6.14 -9.87
CA PHE A 238 -11.77 7.57 -10.12
C PHE A 238 -10.41 8.10 -10.56
N ARG A 239 -10.40 9.30 -11.13
CA ARG A 239 -9.19 9.96 -11.59
C ARG A 239 -9.07 11.40 -11.12
N THR A 240 -7.86 11.93 -11.20
CA THR A 240 -7.60 13.37 -11.14
C THR A 240 -7.25 13.90 -12.52
N TYR A 241 -7.68 15.12 -12.77
CA TYR A 241 -7.17 15.92 -13.89
C TYR A 241 -6.08 16.83 -13.29
N LYS A 242 -4.83 16.56 -13.64
CA LYS A 242 -3.70 17.45 -13.34
C LYS A 242 -3.61 18.54 -14.41
#